data_AF-A0A5J4QQE7-F1
#
_entry.id   AF-A0A5J4QQE7-F1
#
_cell.length_a   1.000
_cell.length_b   1.000
_cell.length_c   1.000
_cell.angle_alpha   90.00
_cell.angle_beta   90.00
_cell.angle_gamma   90.00
#
_symmetry.space_group_name_H-M   'P 1'
#
loop_
_entity.id
_entity.type
_entity.pdbx_description
1 polymer ?
#
loop_
_entity_poly.entity_id
_entity_poly.type
_entity_poly.pdbx_seq_one_letter_code
_entity_poly.pdbx_strand_id
1 'polypeptide(L)'
;MLWIESKATRKQKTTPLIIAFLQSAEDHVMLELHIKNIGEGVARNVKINVLKDFNRLEKEDLRLSEIGIIKNGFNIFPPQYELKYYIHGLTELFEKDKDNSIGINISYESADKRIFKNIYELPFNQMFGQNYSNPPETFIGQIPYYLKEINNTLKKIDKSEKKT
;
A
#
# COMPACT_ATOMS: atom_id res chain seq x y z
N MET A 1 -7.35 -11.22 39.00
CA MET A 1 -6.64 -11.60 37.75
C MET A 1 -7.56 -11.49 36.53
N LEU A 2 -8.63 -12.28 36.43
CA LEU A 2 -9.60 -12.27 35.30
C LEU A 2 -10.16 -10.88 34.89
N TRP A 3 -10.43 -10.00 35.85
CA TRP A 3 -10.96 -8.66 35.57
C TRP A 3 -9.97 -7.73 34.84
N ILE A 4 -8.66 -7.90 35.11
CA ILE A 4 -7.59 -7.12 34.47
C ILE A 4 -7.39 -7.61 33.04
N GLU A 5 -7.37 -8.92 32.84
CA GLU A 5 -7.30 -9.56 31.52
C GLU A 5 -8.51 -9.18 30.65
N SER A 6 -9.72 -9.14 31.22
CA SER A 6 -10.93 -8.72 30.50
C SER A 6 -10.85 -7.26 30.03
N LYS A 7 -10.32 -6.35 30.87
CA LYS A 7 -10.11 -4.95 30.50
C LYS A 7 -9.04 -4.79 29.41
N ALA A 8 -7.92 -5.50 29.54
CA ALA A 8 -6.84 -5.48 28.56
C ALA A 8 -7.32 -5.99 27.20
N THR A 9 -8.06 -7.10 27.19
CA THR A 9 -8.63 -7.68 25.97
C THR A 9 -9.61 -6.72 25.30
N ARG A 10 -10.56 -6.15 26.06
CA ARG A 10 -11.50 -5.15 25.50
C ARG A 10 -10.76 -3.95 24.92
N LYS A 11 -9.75 -3.45 25.63
CA LYS A 11 -8.93 -2.34 25.15
C LYS A 11 -8.23 -2.68 23.83
N GLN A 12 -7.67 -3.88 23.68
CA GLN A 12 -7.07 -4.33 22.42
C GLN A 12 -8.12 -4.38 21.30
N LYS A 13 -9.27 -5.03 21.55
CA LYS A 13 -10.35 -5.18 20.57
C LYS A 13 -10.94 -3.86 20.07
N THR A 14 -10.84 -2.79 20.86
CA THR A 14 -11.36 -1.47 20.49
C THR A 14 -10.27 -0.49 20.08
N THR A 15 -8.99 -0.88 20.09
CA THR A 15 -7.88 0.03 19.76
C THR A 15 -7.56 -0.08 18.27
N PRO A 16 -7.70 1.01 17.49
CA PRO A 16 -7.20 1.06 16.13
C PRO A 16 -5.67 1.12 16.11
N LEU A 17 -5.09 0.67 15.00
CA LEU A 17 -3.67 0.84 14.71
C LEU A 17 -3.49 1.06 13.22
N ILE A 18 -3.36 2.32 12.82
CA ILE A 18 -3.06 2.68 11.44
C ILE A 18 -1.55 2.63 11.23
N ILE A 19 -1.13 1.92 10.19
CA ILE A 19 0.23 1.86 9.69
C ILE A 19 0.30 2.36 8.25
N ALA A 20 1.45 2.92 7.87
CA ALA A 20 1.82 3.17 6.49
C ALA A 20 3.06 2.35 6.13
N PHE A 21 3.07 1.76 4.95
CA PHE A 21 4.21 1.00 4.43
C PHE A 21 4.23 1.04 2.90
N LEU A 22 5.40 0.74 2.34
CA LEU A 22 5.60 0.59 0.91
C LEU A 22 5.57 -0.88 0.53
N GLN A 23 5.03 -1.17 -0.66
CA GLN A 23 5.01 -2.51 -1.22
C GLN A 23 5.10 -2.42 -2.74
N SER A 24 5.72 -3.41 -3.40
CA SER A 24 5.58 -3.55 -4.85
C SER A 24 4.19 -4.04 -5.20
N ALA A 25 3.65 -3.54 -6.31
CA ALA A 25 2.45 -4.07 -6.93
C ALA A 25 2.63 -5.55 -7.31
N GLU A 26 1.54 -6.26 -7.54
CA GLU A 26 1.58 -7.69 -7.90
C GLU A 26 2.34 -7.97 -9.21
N ASP A 27 2.39 -6.99 -10.12
CA ASP A 27 3.17 -7.08 -11.35
C ASP A 27 4.67 -6.80 -11.15
N HIS A 28 5.05 -6.37 -9.94
CA HIS A 28 6.41 -5.97 -9.55
C HIS A 28 6.99 -4.83 -10.39
N VAL A 29 6.15 -4.08 -11.11
CA VAL A 29 6.56 -2.93 -11.93
C VAL A 29 6.42 -1.64 -11.13
N MET A 30 5.33 -1.51 -10.36
CA MET A 30 5.00 -0.28 -9.65
C MET A 30 5.25 -0.40 -8.15
N LEU A 31 5.64 0.71 -7.54
CA LEU A 31 5.67 0.91 -6.10
C LEU A 31 4.31 1.45 -5.63
N GLU A 32 3.76 0.88 -4.56
CA GLU A 32 2.52 1.29 -3.93
C GLU A 32 2.76 1.77 -2.50
N LEU A 33 2.05 2.83 -2.10
CA LEU A 33 1.90 3.24 -0.71
C LEU A 33 0.62 2.62 -0.16
N HIS A 34 0.77 1.89 0.94
CA HIS A 34 -0.31 1.28 1.67
C HIS A 34 -0.55 2.04 2.97
N ILE A 35 -1.82 2.33 3.26
CA ILE A 35 -2.26 2.82 4.56
C ILE A 35 -3.33 1.85 5.05
N LYS A 36 -3.07 1.18 6.17
CA LYS A 36 -3.91 0.09 6.66
C LYS A 36 -4.19 0.21 8.15
N ASN A 37 -5.41 -0.10 8.56
CA ASN A 37 -5.73 -0.28 9.95
C ASN A 37 -5.60 -1.77 10.30
N ILE A 38 -4.48 -2.11 10.95
CA ILE A 38 -4.21 -3.47 11.42
C ILE A 38 -4.76 -3.73 12.82
N GLY A 39 -5.26 -2.70 13.50
CA GLY A 39 -5.95 -2.83 14.78
C GLY A 39 -7.35 -3.41 14.65
N GLU A 40 -7.91 -3.86 15.76
CA GLU A 40 -9.29 -4.37 15.83
C GLU A 40 -10.33 -3.25 16.01
N GLY A 41 -9.89 -2.06 16.42
CA GLY A 41 -10.74 -0.88 16.58
C GLY A 41 -10.91 -0.05 15.32
N VAL A 42 -12.01 0.70 15.25
CA VAL A 42 -12.22 1.75 14.24
C VAL A 42 -11.37 2.98 14.57
N ALA A 43 -10.64 3.49 13.58
CA ALA A 43 -10.03 4.82 13.65
C ALA A 43 -11.00 5.87 13.10
N ARG A 44 -11.10 7.00 13.79
CA ARG A 44 -11.94 8.14 13.41
C ARG A 44 -11.08 9.35 13.12
N ASN A 45 -11.60 10.25 12.29
CA ASN A 45 -10.99 11.56 12.01
C ASN A 45 -9.52 11.44 11.60
N VAL A 46 -9.21 10.47 10.73
CA VAL A 46 -7.85 10.19 10.26
C VAL A 46 -7.36 11.38 9.44
N LYS A 47 -6.22 11.93 9.82
CA LYS A 47 -5.51 12.99 9.09
C LYS A 47 -4.11 12.54 8.76
N ILE A 48 -3.70 12.79 7.53
CA ILE A 48 -2.40 12.39 7.00
C ILE A 48 -1.67 13.67 6.58
N ASN A 49 -0.53 13.94 7.19
CA ASN A 49 0.33 15.05 6.82
C ASN A 49 1.58 14.49 6.17
N VAL A 50 1.87 14.93 4.95
CA VAL A 50 3.10 14.55 4.26
C VAL A 50 4.23 15.46 4.77
N LEU A 51 5.22 14.86 5.43
CA LEU A 51 6.40 15.54 5.97
C LEU A 51 7.49 15.70 4.90
N LYS A 52 7.62 14.70 4.03
CA LYS A 52 8.52 14.70 2.88
C LYS A 52 7.74 14.18 1.69
N ASP A 53 7.42 15.11 0.79
CA ASP A 53 6.53 14.89 -0.35
C ASP A 53 7.27 14.29 -1.55
N PHE A 54 6.50 13.70 -2.45
CA PHE A 54 7.03 13.02 -3.64
C PHE A 54 6.08 13.20 -4.84
N ASN A 55 6.65 13.48 -6.01
CA ASN A 55 5.92 13.60 -7.27
C ASN A 55 5.66 12.21 -7.84
N ARG A 56 4.41 11.80 -7.88
CA ARG A 56 4.03 10.46 -8.32
C ARG A 56 4.10 10.37 -9.83
N LEU A 57 4.47 9.18 -10.32
CA LEU A 57 4.45 8.85 -11.75
C LEU A 57 5.19 9.85 -12.65
N GLU A 58 6.26 10.51 -12.15
CA GLU A 58 7.05 11.51 -12.87
C GLU A 58 6.25 12.76 -13.29
N LYS A 59 5.07 12.97 -12.69
CA LYS A 59 4.18 14.09 -12.99
C LYS A 59 4.20 15.11 -11.86
N GLU A 60 4.64 16.33 -12.16
CA GLU A 60 4.75 17.42 -11.19
C GLU A 60 3.41 17.82 -10.56
N ASP A 61 2.31 17.61 -11.28
CA ASP A 61 0.93 17.86 -10.82
C ASP A 61 0.35 16.74 -9.95
N LEU A 62 1.04 15.59 -9.85
CA LEU A 62 0.59 14.43 -9.06
C LEU A 62 1.38 14.25 -7.76
N ARG A 63 1.40 15.28 -6.92
CA ARG A 63 2.00 15.17 -5.58
C ARG A 63 1.26 14.17 -4.71
N LEU A 64 2.00 13.50 -3.82
CA LEU A 64 1.41 12.60 -2.82
C LEU A 64 0.47 13.36 -1.88
N SER A 65 0.87 14.56 -1.44
CA SER A 65 0.05 15.43 -0.58
C SER A 65 -1.31 15.80 -1.16
N GLU A 66 -1.45 15.84 -2.48
CA GLU A 66 -2.69 16.23 -3.17
C GLU A 66 -3.67 15.08 -3.39
N ILE A 67 -3.31 13.85 -3.00
CA ILE A 67 -4.26 12.72 -3.03
C ILE A 67 -5.46 13.05 -2.15
N GLY A 68 -6.67 12.80 -2.66
CA GLY A 68 -7.93 13.20 -2.02
C GLY A 68 -8.01 12.84 -0.53
N ILE A 69 -7.61 11.63 -0.11
CA ILE A 69 -7.63 11.27 1.31
C ILE A 69 -6.53 11.92 2.13
N ILE A 70 -5.36 12.15 1.52
CA ILE A 70 -4.21 12.74 2.20
C ILE A 70 -4.51 14.22 2.46
N LYS A 71 -5.07 14.89 1.45
CA LYS A 71 -5.51 16.28 1.51
C LYS A 71 -6.70 16.51 2.43
N ASN A 72 -7.73 15.67 2.34
CA ASN A 72 -9.02 15.91 3.00
C ASN A 72 -9.21 15.11 4.30
N GLY A 73 -8.37 14.10 4.56
CA GLY A 73 -8.55 13.16 5.65
C GLY A 73 -9.63 12.10 5.39
N PHE A 74 -9.91 11.30 6.41
CA PHE A 74 -10.90 10.22 6.36
C PHE A 74 -11.67 10.10 7.67
N ASN A 75 -13.00 10.18 7.60
CA ASN A 75 -13.83 10.26 8.81
C ASN A 75 -13.85 8.96 9.61
N ILE A 76 -13.96 7.82 8.93
CA ILE A 76 -14.09 6.50 9.57
C ILE A 76 -13.23 5.52 8.80
N PHE A 77 -12.20 4.98 9.44
CA PHE A 77 -11.28 4.00 8.88
C PHE A 77 -11.46 2.65 9.62
N PRO A 78 -12.25 1.72 9.04
CA PRO A 78 -12.59 0.46 9.70
C PRO A 78 -11.37 -0.44 9.96
N PRO A 79 -11.50 -1.42 10.89
CA PRO A 79 -10.51 -2.48 11.05
C PRO A 79 -10.29 -3.22 9.73
N GLN A 80 -9.05 -3.61 9.44
CA GLN A 80 -8.62 -4.32 8.23
C GLN A 80 -8.83 -3.58 6.91
N TYR A 81 -9.41 -2.37 6.94
CA TYR A 81 -9.50 -1.53 5.76
C TYR A 81 -8.10 -1.10 5.31
N GLU A 82 -7.91 -1.01 4.00
CA GLU A 82 -6.64 -0.69 3.38
C GLU A 82 -6.86 0.23 2.19
N LEU A 83 -5.98 1.20 2.04
CA LEU A 83 -5.91 2.07 0.87
C LEU A 83 -4.55 1.90 0.22
N LYS A 84 -4.56 1.83 -1.11
CA LYS A 84 -3.38 1.62 -1.94
C LYS A 84 -3.26 2.75 -2.96
N TYR A 85 -2.06 3.27 -3.11
CA TYR A 85 -1.77 4.36 -4.05
C TYR A 85 -0.50 4.07 -4.82
N TYR A 86 -0.58 4.06 -6.16
CA TYR A 86 0.61 3.98 -7.01
C TYR A 86 1.50 5.21 -6.82
N ILE A 87 2.77 4.98 -6.54
CA ILE A 87 3.78 6.01 -6.32
C ILE A 87 4.60 6.21 -7.60
N HIS A 88 5.31 5.19 -8.04
CA HIS A 88 6.23 5.29 -9.17
C HIS A 88 6.61 3.91 -9.71
N GLY A 89 7.22 3.86 -10.90
CA GLY A 89 7.84 2.63 -11.40
C GLY A 89 9.11 2.28 -10.61
N LEU A 90 9.28 1.01 -10.26
CA LEU A 90 10.40 0.55 -9.42
C LEU A 90 11.76 0.72 -10.12
N THR A 91 11.82 0.50 -11.44
CA THR A 91 13.07 0.64 -12.22
C THR A 91 13.53 2.10 -12.23
N GLU A 92 12.65 3.03 -12.55
CA GLU A 92 12.95 4.45 -12.60
C GLU A 92 13.32 4.99 -11.21
N LEU A 93 12.60 4.54 -10.17
CA LEU A 93 12.88 4.90 -8.79
C LEU A 93 14.27 4.40 -8.35
N PHE A 94 14.68 3.21 -8.80
CA PHE A 94 16.02 2.68 -8.51
C PHE A 94 17.14 3.49 -9.16
N GLU A 95 16.91 3.96 -10.40
CA GLU A 95 17.90 4.72 -11.15
C GLU A 95 18.08 6.15 -10.61
N LYS A 96 16.97 6.80 -10.24
CA LYS A 96 16.96 8.26 -9.96
C LYS A 96 16.82 8.61 -8.49
N ASP A 97 16.10 7.79 -7.72
CA ASP A 97 15.58 8.17 -6.40
C ASP A 97 15.83 7.12 -5.31
N LYS A 98 16.73 6.15 -5.50
CA LYS A 98 16.85 4.99 -4.61
C LYS A 98 17.06 5.33 -3.13
N ASP A 99 17.80 6.40 -2.86
CA ASP A 99 18.16 6.85 -1.51
C ASP A 99 17.15 7.86 -0.94
N ASN A 100 16.06 8.11 -1.68
CA ASN A 100 14.99 9.00 -1.30
C ASN A 100 13.98 8.29 -0.39
N SER A 101 13.04 9.06 0.17
CA SER A 101 12.05 8.55 1.13
C SER A 101 10.77 9.39 1.10
N ILE A 102 9.66 8.76 1.49
CA ILE A 102 8.39 9.42 1.77
C ILE A 102 8.24 9.56 3.29
N GLY A 103 7.94 10.77 3.76
CA GLY A 103 7.70 11.04 5.17
C GLY A 103 6.23 11.30 5.42
N ILE A 104 5.58 10.55 6.30
CA ILE A 104 4.15 10.68 6.60
C ILE A 104 3.92 10.73 8.10
N ASN A 105 3.10 11.67 8.54
CA ASN A 105 2.56 11.72 9.89
C ASN A 105 1.04 11.44 9.84
N ILE A 106 0.61 10.37 10.50
CA ILE A 106 -0.80 9.98 10.59
C ILE A 106 -1.30 10.27 12.00
N SER A 107 -2.41 10.98 12.11
CA SER A 107 -3.12 11.19 13.37
C SER A 107 -4.56 10.72 13.27
N TYR A 108 -5.09 10.13 14.34
CA TYR A 108 -6.43 9.57 14.38
C TYR A 108 -6.92 9.43 15.82
N GLU A 109 -8.22 9.20 15.94
CA GLU A 109 -8.93 9.03 17.21
C GLU A 109 -9.51 7.62 17.31
N SER A 110 -9.45 6.98 18.48
CA SER A 110 -10.19 5.74 18.74
C SER A 110 -11.66 6.02 19.09
N ALA A 111 -12.47 4.96 19.16
CA ALA A 111 -13.87 5.07 19.58
C ALA A 111 -14.05 5.71 20.98
N ASP A 112 -13.06 5.56 21.87
CA ASP A 112 -13.02 6.12 23.22
C ASP A 112 -12.26 7.47 23.32
N LYS A 113 -12.09 8.16 22.18
CA LYS A 113 -11.49 9.50 22.09
C LYS A 113 -10.01 9.62 22.42
N ARG A 114 -9.27 8.50 22.49
CA ARG A 114 -7.81 8.56 22.59
C ARG A 114 -7.23 8.97 21.24
N ILE A 115 -6.29 9.92 21.27
CA ILE A 115 -5.62 10.43 20.08
C ILE A 115 -4.32 9.67 19.90
N PHE A 116 -4.07 9.24 18.68
CA PHE A 116 -2.85 8.57 18.25
C PHE A 116 -2.15 9.43 17.20
N LYS A 117 -0.82 9.41 17.22
CA LYS A 117 0.01 10.08 16.23
C LYS A 117 1.23 9.20 15.94
N ASN A 118 1.36 8.79 14.69
CA ASN A 118 2.41 7.92 14.22
C ASN A 118 3.16 8.62 13.08
N ILE A 119 4.49 8.60 13.13
CA ILE A 119 5.35 9.12 12.07
C ILE A 119 6.01 7.92 11.39
N TYR A 120 5.95 7.91 10.06
CA TYR A 120 6.54 6.91 9.20
C TYR A 120 7.52 7.57 8.26
N GLU A 121 8.76 7.13 8.32
CA GLU A 121 9.74 7.37 7.27
C GLU A 121 9.82 6.11 6.41
N LEU A 122 9.52 6.27 5.13
CA LEU A 122 9.36 5.19 4.17
C LEU A 122 10.47 5.31 3.11
N PRO A 123 11.67 4.76 3.38
CA PRO A 123 12.80 4.84 2.46
C PRO A 123 12.63 3.87 1.29
N PHE A 124 12.95 4.33 0.09
CA PHE A 124 12.78 3.55 -1.13
C PHE A 124 13.77 2.40 -1.25
N ASN A 125 14.96 2.54 -0.65
CA ASN A 125 15.98 1.51 -0.67
C ASN A 125 15.53 0.16 -0.07
N GLN A 126 14.55 0.15 0.82
CA GLN A 126 13.96 -1.07 1.40
C GLN A 126 13.17 -1.89 0.38
N MET A 127 12.80 -1.30 -0.75
CA MET A 127 11.98 -1.95 -1.78
C MET A 127 12.80 -2.72 -2.81
N PHE A 128 14.12 -2.48 -2.87
CA PHE A 128 15.01 -3.11 -3.84
C PHE A 128 15.72 -4.35 -3.29
N GLY A 129 16.17 -5.23 -4.19
CA GLY A 129 16.82 -6.48 -3.81
C GLY A 129 15.86 -7.54 -3.26
N GLN A 130 14.56 -7.33 -3.39
CA GLN A 130 13.54 -8.34 -3.10
C GLN A 130 13.52 -9.39 -4.23
N ASN A 131 13.38 -10.66 -3.84
CA ASN A 131 13.19 -11.74 -4.79
C ASN A 131 11.70 -11.93 -5.07
N TYR A 132 11.37 -12.18 -6.33
CA TYR A 132 10.02 -12.47 -6.76
C TYR A 132 10.01 -13.79 -7.51
N SER A 133 8.95 -14.56 -7.29
CA SER A 133 8.71 -15.80 -8.01
C SER A 133 7.93 -15.53 -9.29
N ASN A 134 8.37 -16.16 -10.38
CA ASN A 134 7.68 -16.15 -11.66
C ASN A 134 7.49 -17.61 -12.11
N PRO A 135 6.25 -18.15 -12.13
CA PRO A 135 4.98 -17.47 -11.91
C PRO A 135 4.77 -17.00 -10.46
N PRO A 136 3.82 -16.08 -10.21
CA PRO A 136 3.48 -15.64 -8.86
C PRO A 136 3.17 -16.80 -7.92
N GLU A 137 3.50 -16.67 -6.64
CA GLU A 137 3.24 -17.73 -5.63
C GLU A 137 1.76 -17.81 -5.22
N THR A 138 1.02 -16.72 -5.36
CA THR A 138 -0.38 -16.66 -4.94
C THR A 138 -1.27 -17.33 -5.98
N PHE A 139 -2.25 -18.12 -5.53
CA PHE A 139 -3.25 -18.73 -6.41
C PHE A 139 -3.94 -17.68 -7.31
N ILE A 140 -4.22 -16.51 -6.74
CA ILE A 140 -4.85 -15.40 -7.45
C ILE A 140 -3.92 -14.84 -8.54
N GLY A 141 -2.62 -14.68 -8.27
CA GLY A 141 -1.64 -14.19 -9.25
C GLY A 141 -1.30 -15.20 -10.35
N GLN A 142 -1.41 -16.50 -10.07
CA GLN A 142 -1.20 -17.55 -11.07
C GLN A 142 -2.27 -17.56 -12.16
N ILE A 143 -3.53 -17.25 -11.82
CA ILE A 143 -4.64 -17.22 -12.78
C ILE A 143 -4.37 -16.26 -13.95
N PRO A 144 -4.15 -14.95 -13.75
CA PRO A 144 -3.90 -14.02 -14.85
C PRO A 144 -2.59 -14.33 -15.58
N TYR A 145 -1.57 -14.84 -14.89
CA TYR A 145 -0.33 -15.30 -15.52
C TYR A 145 -0.59 -16.40 -16.55
N TYR A 146 -1.28 -17.49 -16.14
CA TYR A 146 -1.55 -18.60 -17.06
C TYR A 146 -2.56 -18.23 -18.14
N LEU A 147 -3.52 -17.35 -17.87
CA LEU A 147 -4.41 -16.80 -18.92
C LEU A 147 -3.63 -16.02 -19.98
N LYS A 148 -2.62 -15.24 -19.57
CA LYS A 148 -1.73 -14.53 -20.50
C LYS A 148 -0.93 -15.51 -21.36
N GLU A 149 -0.39 -16.58 -20.76
CA GLU A 149 0.36 -17.62 -21.49
C GLU A 149 -0.52 -18.39 -22.49
N ILE A 150 -1.75 -18.71 -22.11
CA ILE A 150 -2.74 -19.32 -23.03
C ILE A 150 -3.01 -18.37 -24.20
N ASN A 151 -3.31 -17.10 -23.93
CA ASN A 151 -3.55 -16.10 -24.98
C ASN A 151 -2.34 -15.94 -25.92
N ASN A 152 -1.11 -15.92 -25.37
CA ASN A 152 0.11 -15.86 -26.16
C ASN A 152 0.26 -17.08 -27.08
N THR A 153 -0.10 -18.27 -26.60
CA THR A 153 -0.09 -19.50 -27.37
C THR A 153 -1.11 -19.45 -28.51
N LEU A 154 -2.35 -19.02 -28.23
CA LEU A 154 -3.40 -18.87 -29.25
C LEU A 154 -3.01 -17.89 -30.36
N LYS A 155 -2.41 -16.75 -29.99
CA LYS A 155 -1.92 -15.76 -30.97
C LYS A 155 -0.81 -16.28 -31.87
N LYS A 156 0.04 -17.19 -31.38
CA LYS A 156 1.08 -17.83 -32.19
C LYS A 156 0.47 -18.78 -33.21
N ILE A 157 -0.55 -19.55 -32.82
CA ILE A 157 -1.26 -20.48 -33.71
C ILE A 157 -1.98 -19.73 -34.85
N ASP A 158 -2.74 -18.67 -34.53
CA ASP A 158 -3.44 -17.84 -35.54
C ASP A 158 -2.45 -17.22 -36.55
N LYS A 159 -1.26 -16.82 -36.10
CA LYS A 159 -0.21 -16.30 -36.99
C LYS A 159 0.44 -17.36 -37.88
N SER A 160 0.53 -18.62 -37.43
CA SER A 160 1.02 -19.71 -38.28
C SER A 160 0.00 -20.13 -39.33
N GLU A 161 -1.28 -20.12 -39.01
CA GLU A 161 -2.35 -20.46 -39.96
C GLU A 161 -2.48 -19.41 -41.07
N LYS A 162 -2.33 -18.11 -40.76
CA LYS A 162 -2.37 -17.02 -41.76
C LYS A 162 -1.16 -16.93 -42.70
N LYS A 163 -0.11 -17.70 -42.47
CA LYS A 163 1.09 -17.75 -43.32
C LYS A 163 1.07 -18.91 -44.32
N THR A 164 0.05 -19.77 -44.28
CA THR A 164 -0.18 -20.88 -45.20
C THR A 164 -1.28 -20.49 -46.19
#